data_AF-W2TK56-F1
#
_entry.id   AF-W2TK56-F1
#
_cell.length_a   1.000
_cell.length_b   1.000
_cell.length_c   1.000
_cell.angle_alpha   90.00
_cell.angle_beta   90.00
_cell.angle_gamma   90.00
#
_symmetry.space_group_name_H-M   'P 1'
#
loop_
_entity.id
_entity.type
_entity.pdbx_description
1 polymer ?
#
loop_
_entity_poly.entity_id
_entity_poly.type
_entity_poly.pdbx_seq_one_letter_code
_entity_poly.pdbx_strand_id
1 'polypeptide(L)'
;MQAKKKKYDVIGLNKKRRRHPQNAVYETGEELFLGKCDSRAVGGVGVLINTSMAKNIDSFEQHTTRIGRLRMRRCGPTPALTIFIAYAPTSSYEEEVEAFYIDLEKFY
;
A
#
# COMPACT_ATOMS: atom_id res chain seq x y z
N MET A 1 22.53 -18.01 8.73
CA MET A 1 22.23 -16.64 9.21
C MET A 1 20.74 -16.58 9.52
N GLN A 2 20.33 -16.67 10.80
CA GLN A 2 18.92 -16.52 11.16
C GLN A 2 18.62 -15.02 11.29
N ALA A 3 17.78 -14.49 10.40
CA ALA A 3 17.31 -13.12 10.51
C ALA A 3 16.32 -13.01 11.68
N LYS A 4 16.59 -12.13 12.65
CA LYS A 4 15.60 -11.79 13.68
C LYS A 4 14.43 -11.05 13.02
N LYS A 5 13.23 -11.62 13.09
CA LYS A 5 12.01 -10.93 12.66
C LYS A 5 11.80 -9.69 13.54
N LYS A 6 11.77 -8.51 12.92
CA LYS A 6 11.26 -7.30 13.58
C LYS A 6 9.74 -7.40 13.72
N LYS A 7 9.21 -6.87 14.81
CA LYS A 7 7.76 -6.70 14.97
C LYS A 7 7.27 -5.58 14.04
N TYR A 8 6.09 -5.75 13.46
CA TYR A 8 5.42 -4.77 12.62
C TYR A 8 3.91 -4.98 12.70
N ASP A 9 3.18 -3.91 12.43
CA ASP A 9 1.72 -3.91 12.30
C ASP A 9 1.30 -3.84 10.83
N VAL A 10 1.92 -2.93 10.06
CA VAL A 10 1.72 -2.77 8.61
C VAL A 10 3.07 -2.54 7.94
N ILE A 11 3.30 -3.18 6.80
CA ILE A 11 4.45 -2.96 5.93
C ILE A 11 3.94 -2.46 4.58
N GLY A 12 4.37 -1.25 4.19
CA GLY A 12 4.19 -0.72 2.84
C GLY A 12 5.14 -1.39 1.85
N LEU A 13 4.60 -1.84 0.72
CA LEU A 13 5.31 -2.47 -0.36
C LEU A 13 5.22 -1.60 -1.61
N ASN A 14 6.33 -1.43 -2.33
CA ASN A 14 6.39 -0.69 -3.59
C ASN A 14 7.14 -1.48 -4.67
N LYS A 15 7.10 -0.99 -5.91
CA LYS A 15 7.74 -1.58 -7.10
C LYS A 15 7.35 -3.03 -7.36
N LYS A 16 6.07 -3.37 -7.20
CA LYS A 16 5.57 -4.71 -7.51
C LYS A 16 5.26 -4.80 -9.00
N ARG A 17 6.05 -5.59 -9.74
CA ARG A 17 5.87 -5.82 -11.19
C ARG A 17 4.70 -6.76 -11.54
N ARG A 18 3.61 -6.69 -10.78
CA ARG A 18 2.43 -7.55 -10.95
C ARG A 18 1.41 -6.84 -11.83
N ARG A 19 1.00 -7.47 -12.94
CA ARG A 19 0.01 -6.90 -13.87
C ARG A 19 -1.42 -6.92 -13.33
N HIS A 20 -1.70 -7.83 -12.41
CA HIS A 20 -3.03 -7.99 -11.82
C HIS A 20 -2.94 -7.77 -10.31
N PRO A 21 -3.97 -7.13 -9.71
CA PRO A 21 -4.05 -7.04 -8.27
C PRO A 21 -4.15 -8.45 -7.68
N GLN A 22 -3.61 -8.63 -6.48
CA GLN A 22 -3.63 -9.91 -5.79
C GLN A 22 -3.83 -9.68 -4.30
N ASN A 23 -4.78 -10.41 -3.73
CA ASN A 23 -4.98 -10.48 -2.30
C ASN A 23 -4.71 -11.91 -1.83
N ALA A 24 -4.09 -12.06 -0.67
CA ALA A 24 -3.83 -13.36 -0.07
C ALA A 24 -3.85 -13.26 1.45
N VAL A 25 -4.33 -14.32 2.09
CA VAL A 25 -4.19 -14.52 3.53
C VAL A 25 -3.22 -15.67 3.72
N TYR A 26 -2.12 -15.44 4.41
CA TYR A 26 -1.13 -16.47 4.71
C TYR A 26 -1.60 -17.36 5.86
N GLU A 27 -1.00 -18.54 6.02
CA GLU A 27 -1.27 -19.44 7.16
C GLU A 27 -0.99 -18.78 8.51
N THR A 28 -0.11 -17.78 8.54
CA THR A 28 0.16 -16.95 9.73
C THR A 28 -1.02 -16.04 10.11
N GLY A 29 -2.02 -15.92 9.24
CA GLY A 29 -3.14 -14.97 9.35
C GLY A 29 -2.80 -13.56 8.87
N GLU A 30 -1.60 -13.36 8.32
CA GLU A 30 -1.20 -12.08 7.74
C GLU A 30 -1.91 -11.86 6.41
N GLU A 31 -2.43 -10.65 6.21
CA GLU A 31 -3.13 -10.28 4.99
C GLU A 31 -2.23 -9.45 4.08
N LEU A 32 -2.19 -9.85 2.81
CA LEU A 32 -1.45 -9.18 1.76
C LEU A 32 -2.42 -8.61 0.74
N PHE A 33 -2.23 -7.33 0.41
CA PHE A 33 -2.89 -6.67 -0.72
C PHE A 33 -1.82 -6.14 -1.67
N LEU A 34 -1.92 -6.51 -2.94
CA LEU A 34 -1.04 -6.06 -4.00
C LEU A 34 -1.86 -5.35 -5.07
N GLY A 35 -1.48 -4.11 -5.35
CA GLY A 35 -1.92 -3.36 -6.50
C GLY A 35 -1.19 -3.78 -7.79
N LYS A 36 -1.78 -3.40 -8.92
CA LYS A 36 -1.24 -3.61 -10.26
C LYS A 36 -0.20 -2.55 -10.64
N CYS A 37 0.78 -2.93 -11.43
CA CYS A 37 1.62 -1.98 -12.17
C CYS A 37 0.95 -1.55 -13.49
N ASP A 38 1.48 -0.50 -14.11
CA ASP A 38 1.08 -0.12 -15.48
C ASP A 38 1.61 -1.11 -16.53
N SER A 39 1.31 -0.85 -17.81
CA SER A 39 1.78 -1.67 -18.93
C SER A 39 3.31 -1.73 -19.04
N ARG A 40 4.03 -0.73 -18.52
CA ARG A 40 5.49 -0.65 -18.47
C ARG A 40 6.08 -1.32 -17.23
N ALA A 41 5.25 -2.01 -16.44
CA ALA A 41 5.61 -2.60 -15.16
C ALA A 41 6.13 -1.59 -14.12
N VAL A 42 5.75 -0.32 -14.27
CA VAL A 42 6.05 0.75 -13.32
C VAL A 42 4.94 0.84 -12.27
N GLY A 43 5.35 1.09 -11.03
CA GLY A 43 4.44 1.17 -9.90
C GLY A 43 4.17 -0.18 -9.25
N GLY A 44 2.93 -0.41 -8.84
CA GLY A 44 2.53 -1.54 -8.01
C GLY A 44 2.88 -1.27 -6.56
N VAL A 45 1.88 -0.79 -5.82
CA VAL A 45 1.91 -0.60 -4.38
C VAL A 45 1.16 -1.72 -3.69
N GLY A 46 1.52 -2.02 -2.45
CA GLY A 46 0.82 -3.03 -1.68
C GLY A 46 1.06 -2.86 -0.19
N VAL A 47 0.35 -3.65 0.59
CA VAL A 47 0.48 -3.69 2.04
C VAL A 47 0.51 -5.13 2.51
N LEU A 48 1.40 -5.42 3.45
CA LEU A 48 1.37 -6.64 4.25
C LEU A 48 1.00 -6.24 5.68
N ILE A 49 -0.02 -6.89 6.22
CA ILE A 49 -0.66 -6.50 7.48
C ILE A 49 -0.54 -7.66 8.45
N ASN A 50 -0.07 -7.35 9.66
CA ASN A 50 0.06 -8.33 10.71
C ASN A 50 -1.30 -8.89 11.10
N THR A 51 -1.35 -10.17 11.45
CA THR A 51 -2.56 -10.87 11.91
C THR A 51 -3.30 -10.12 13.03
N SER A 52 -2.59 -9.45 13.94
CA SER A 52 -3.22 -8.68 15.03
C SER A 52 -4.08 -7.50 14.51
N MET A 53 -3.67 -6.93 13.37
CA MET A 53 -4.30 -5.77 12.73
C MET A 53 -5.25 -6.14 11.59
N ALA A 54 -5.14 -7.34 11.03
CA ALA A 54 -5.92 -7.81 9.88
C ALA A 54 -7.44 -7.61 10.07
N LYS A 55 -7.95 -7.96 11.26
CA LYS A 55 -9.37 -7.78 11.61
C LYS A 55 -9.86 -6.32 11.59
N ASN A 56 -8.95 -5.36 11.66
CA ASN A 56 -9.25 -3.94 11.64
C ASN A 56 -9.15 -3.35 10.23
N ILE A 57 -8.88 -4.13 9.19
CA ILE A 57 -8.86 -3.64 7.82
C ILE A 57 -10.30 -3.34 7.40
N ASP A 58 -10.50 -2.15 6.83
CA ASP A 58 -11.74 -1.78 6.14
C ASP A 58 -11.60 -2.05 4.64
N SER A 59 -10.59 -1.43 4.01
CA SER A 59 -10.35 -1.57 2.57
C SER A 59 -8.91 -1.23 2.19
N PHE A 60 -8.41 -1.84 1.12
CA PHE A 60 -7.24 -1.36 0.40
C PHE A 60 -7.64 -0.96 -1.02
N GLU A 61 -7.36 0.30 -1.38
CA GLU A 61 -7.67 0.87 -2.68
C GLU A 61 -6.40 1.33 -3.37
N GLN A 62 -6.28 1.06 -4.65
CA GLN A 62 -5.21 1.59 -5.48
C GLN A 62 -5.75 2.74 -6.32
N HIS A 63 -5.34 3.97 -5.99
CA HIS A 63 -5.80 5.18 -6.67
C HIS A 63 -5.05 5.41 -7.99
N THR A 64 -3.74 5.18 -7.97
CA THR A 64 -2.90 5.25 -9.16
C THR A 64 -1.92 4.09 -9.18
N THR A 65 -1.12 3.96 -10.23
CA THR A 65 -0.07 2.93 -10.30
C THR A 65 0.96 3.07 -9.17
N ARG A 66 1.07 4.26 -8.56
CA ARG A 66 2.06 4.61 -7.54
C ARG A 66 1.46 4.95 -6.18
N ILE A 67 0.14 5.05 -6.04
CA ILE A 67 -0.53 5.47 -4.79
C ILE A 67 -1.60 4.45 -4.42
N GLY A 68 -1.52 3.97 -3.19
CA GLY A 68 -2.49 3.08 -2.56
C GLY A 68 -2.91 3.61 -1.20
N ARG A 69 -4.12 3.26 -0.77
CA ARG A 69 -4.72 3.71 0.47
C ARG A 69 -5.25 2.50 1.23
N LEU A 70 -4.72 2.29 2.42
CA LEU A 70 -5.27 1.36 3.40
C LEU A 70 -6.15 2.14 4.37
N ARG A 71 -7.42 1.79 4.45
CA ARG A 71 -8.35 2.26 5.47
C ARG A 71 -8.49 1.20 6.54
N MET A 72 -8.36 1.60 7.80
CA MET A 72 -8.63 0.77 8.95
C MET A 72 -9.96 1.17 9.58
N ARG A 73 -10.74 0.15 9.97
CA ARG A 73 -11.99 0.30 10.69
C ARG A 73 -11.76 1.07 11.98
N ARG A 74 -12.76 1.89 12.32
CA ARG A 74 -12.84 2.55 13.60
C ARG A 74 -13.24 1.52 14.66
N CYS A 75 -12.48 1.42 15.74
CA CYS A 75 -12.84 0.60 16.90
C CYS A 75 -12.96 1.48 18.15
N GLY A 76 -14.18 1.66 18.65
CA GLY A 76 -14.44 2.45 19.85
C GLY A 76 -14.15 3.95 19.67
N PRO A 77 -13.61 4.65 20.69
CA PRO A 77 -13.41 6.09 20.64
C PRO A 77 -12.26 6.50 19.70
N THR A 78 -11.36 5.58 19.35
CA THR A 78 -10.18 5.85 18.52
C THR A 78 -10.57 6.38 17.14
N PRO A 79 -9.90 7.42 16.60
CA PRO A 79 -10.13 7.89 15.24
C PRO A 79 -9.83 6.81 14.20
N ALA A 80 -10.48 6.89 13.04
CA ALA A 80 -10.17 6.01 11.91
C ALA A 80 -8.74 6.29 11.41
N LEU A 81 -7.96 5.22 11.20
CA LEU A 81 -6.60 5.32 10.66
C LEU A 81 -6.63 5.09 9.15
N THR A 82 -6.07 6.04 8.40
CA THR A 82 -5.84 5.92 6.95
C THR A 82 -4.35 5.98 6.69
N ILE A 83 -3.82 4.99 5.97
CA ILE A 83 -2.40 4.90 5.63
C ILE A 83 -2.28 4.99 4.11
N PHE A 84 -1.50 5.97 3.63
CA PHE A 84 -1.13 6.05 2.21
C PHE A 84 0.21 5.35 1.97
N ILE A 85 0.26 4.57 0.91
CA ILE A 85 1.45 3.89 0.42
C ILE A 85 1.72 4.49 -0.95
N ALA A 86 2.79 5.28 -1.02
CA ALA A 86 3.15 5.98 -2.23
C ALA A 86 4.57 5.62 -2.68
N TYR A 87 4.79 5.60 -3.99
CA TYR A 87 6.11 5.44 -4.59
C TYR A 87 6.40 6.64 -5.49
N ALA A 88 7.29 7.52 -5.03
CA ALA A 88 7.64 8.73 -5.76
C ALA A 88 8.25 8.43 -7.15
N PRO A 89 8.01 9.29 -8.16
CA PRO A 89 8.78 9.27 -9.40
C PRO A 89 10.27 9.32 -9.12
N THR A 90 11.06 8.63 -9.95
CA THR A 90 12.53 8.80 -10.01
C THR A 90 12.95 9.74 -11.15
N SER A 91 11.96 10.29 -11.84
CA SER A 91 12.14 11.18 -12.98
C SER A 91 12.68 12.53 -12.54
N SER A 92 13.53 13.12 -13.36
CA SER A 92 13.98 14.52 -13.20
C SER A 92 13.09 15.51 -13.95
N TYR A 93 12.07 15.03 -14.67
CA TYR A 93 11.11 15.88 -15.37
C TYR A 93 10.11 16.45 -14.36
N GLU A 94 10.01 17.77 -14.28
CA GLU A 94 9.14 18.47 -13.32
C GLU A 94 7.69 18.08 -13.50
N GLU A 95 7.23 17.89 -14.74
CA GLU A 95 5.83 17.58 -15.04
C GLU A 95 5.41 16.23 -14.44
N GLU A 96 6.29 15.22 -14.42
CA GLU A 96 5.98 13.92 -13.84
C GLU A 96 5.96 13.99 -12.30
N VAL A 97 6.83 14.81 -11.72
CA VAL A 97 6.90 15.03 -10.27
C VAL A 97 5.67 15.80 -9.81
N GLU A 98 5.33 16.89 -10.50
CA GLU A 98 4.16 17.72 -10.21
C GLU A 98 2.87 16.92 -10.36
N ALA A 99 2.71 16.17 -11.46
CA ALA A 99 1.55 15.30 -11.65
C ALA A 99 1.37 14.28 -10.50
N PHE A 100 2.48 13.71 -9.99
CA PHE A 100 2.42 12.79 -8.85
C PHE A 100 1.94 13.49 -7.57
N TYR A 101 2.42 14.70 -7.28
CA TYR A 101 1.99 15.44 -6.09
C TYR A 101 0.56 15.94 -6.21
N ILE A 102 0.14 16.41 -7.39
CA ILE A 102 -1.26 16.76 -7.68
C ILE A 102 -2.17 15.54 -7.46
N ASP A 103 -1.77 14.36 -7.94
CA ASP A 103 -2.55 13.15 -7.72
C ASP A 103 -2.58 12.76 -6.25
N LEU A 104 -1.45 12.82 -5.53
CA LEU A 104 -1.42 12.58 -4.10
C LEU A 104 -2.35 13.55 -3.35
N GLU A 105 -2.39 14.80 -3.80
CA GLU A 105 -3.22 15.86 -3.22
C GLU A 105 -4.72 15.60 -3.36
N LYS A 106 -5.14 15.10 -4.51
CA LYS A 106 -6.54 14.73 -4.74
C LYS A 106 -7.06 13.64 -3.80
N PHE A 107 -6.17 12.83 -3.23
CA PHE A 107 -6.56 11.66 -2.45
C PHE A 107 -6.35 11.82 -0.94
N TYR A 108 -5.72 12.90 -0.47
CA TYR A 108 -5.53 13.18 0.96
C TYR A 108 -6.79 13.71 1.67
#